data_AF-A0A847MT23-F1
#
_entry.id   AF-A0A847MT23-F1
#
_cell.length_a   1.000
_cell.length_b   1.000
_cell.length_c   1.000
_cell.angle_alpha   90.00
_cell.angle_beta   90.00
_cell.angle_gamma   90.00
#
_symmetry.space_group_name_H-M   'P 1'
#
loop_
_entity.id
_entity.type
_entity.pdbx_description
1 polymer ?
#
loop_
_entity_poly.entity_id
_entity_poly.type
_entity_poly.pdbx_seq_one_letter_code
_entity_poly.pdbx_strand_id
1 'polypeptide(L)' 'MAQTLAEKVWDAHIVRRAEGEPDLLYIDLHLLHEVTSPQAFDGLRIAGRQVRRTDLTLATEDHNVPTT' A
#
# COMPACT_ATOMS: atom_id res chain seq x y z
N MET A 1 10.53 -25.40 12.22
CA MET A 1 9.21 -25.92 11.80
C MET A 1 9.02 -25.59 10.32
N ALA A 2 8.21 -26.35 9.60
CA ALA A 2 7.87 -25.96 8.23
C ALA A 2 7.04 -24.67 8.27
N GLN A 3 7.42 -23.67 7.48
CA GLN A 3 6.67 -22.42 7.34
C GLN A 3 5.71 -22.51 6.15
N THR A 4 4.54 -21.89 6.28
CA THR A 4 3.61 -21.68 5.16
C THR A 4 4.18 -20.70 4.16
N LEU A 5 3.62 -20.64 2.94
CA LEU A 5 4.04 -19.65 1.95
C LEU A 5 3.76 -18.22 2.42
N ALA A 6 2.63 -17.99 3.08
CA ALA A 6 2.26 -16.68 3.60
C ALA A 6 3.25 -16.19 4.66
N GLU A 7 3.65 -17.07 5.60
CA GLU A 7 4.69 -16.75 6.60
C GLU A 7 6.02 -16.39 5.96
N LYS A 8 6.44 -17.15 4.93
CA LYS A 8 7.68 -16.86 4.21
C LYS A 8 7.65 -15.50 3.51
N VAL A 9 6.53 -15.16 2.86
CA VAL A 9 6.36 -13.85 2.22
C VAL A 9 6.33 -12.76 3.29
N TRP A 10 5.56 -12.93 4.35
CA TRP A 10 5.49 -11.96 5.44
C TRP A 10 6.88 -11.67 6.04
N ASP A 11 7.61 -12.73 6.42
CA ASP A 11 8.94 -12.62 7.01
C ASP A 11 9.95 -11.93 6.10
N ALA A 12 9.83 -12.10 4.78
CA ALA A 12 10.71 -11.46 3.81
C ALA A 12 10.49 -9.94 3.67
N HIS A 13 9.34 -9.41 4.11
CA HIS A 13 8.96 -8.00 3.93
C HIS A 13 8.96 -7.19 5.24
N ILE A 14 9.37 -7.79 6.36
CA ILE A 14 9.51 -7.07 7.63
C ILE A 14 10.71 -6.13 7.58
N VAL A 15 10.45 -4.85 7.85
CA VAL A 15 11.47 -3.80 7.94
C VAL A 15 11.89 -3.57 9.39
N ARG A 16 10.98 -3.76 10.35
CA ARG A 16 11.27 -3.62 11.78
C ARG A 16 10.34 -4.51 12.60
N ARG A 17 10.92 -5.16 13.60
CA ARG A 17 10.20 -5.76 14.73
C ARG A 17 10.40 -4.92 15.99
N ALA A 18 9.39 -4.83 16.83
CA ALA A 18 9.48 -4.22 18.14
C ALA A 18 8.57 -4.94 19.14
N GLU A 19 9.06 -5.07 20.38
CA GLU A 19 8.32 -5.74 21.43
C GLU A 19 7.01 -5.00 21.73
N GLY A 20 5.89 -5.73 21.71
CA GLY A 20 4.56 -5.17 21.97
C GLY A 20 3.95 -4.38 20.81
N GLU A 21 4.63 -4.25 19.67
CA GLU A 21 4.12 -3.57 18.47
C GLU A 21 3.91 -4.57 17.32
N PRO A 22 2.95 -4.31 16.40
CA PRO A 22 2.86 -5.06 15.16
C PRO A 22 4.16 -4.94 14.34
N ASP A 23 4.45 -5.97 13.55
CA ASP A 23 5.54 -5.92 12.57
C ASP A 23 5.34 -4.76 11.59
N LEU A 24 6.41 -3.99 11.36
CA LEU A 24 6.41 -2.99 10.30
C LEU A 24 6.80 -3.65 8.99
N LEU A 25 5.87 -3.70 8.05
CA LEU A 25 6.08 -4.24 6.70
C LEU A 25 6.39 -3.15 5.69
N TYR A 26 7.24 -3.48 4.72
CA TYR A 26 7.32 -2.73 3.48
C TYR A 26 6.21 -3.19 2.52
N ILE A 27 5.59 -2.24 1.82
CA ILE A 27 4.59 -2.53 0.78
C ILE A 27 5.21 -2.27 -0.58
N ASP A 28 5.37 -3.34 -1.37
CA ASP A 28 6.07 -3.32 -2.65
C ASP A 28 5.18 -2.95 -3.84
N LEU A 29 3.86 -2.94 -3.67
CA LEU A 29 2.92 -2.52 -4.71
C LEU A 29 1.65 -1.97 -4.08
N HIS A 30 1.28 -0.76 -4.50
CA HIS A 30 -0.02 -0.17 -4.22
C HIS A 30 -0.86 -0.23 -5.49
N LEU A 31 -2.06 -0.79 -5.36
CA LEU A 31 -3.07 -0.80 -6.42
C LEU A 31 -4.16 0.19 -6.04
N LEU A 32 -4.46 1.11 -6.95
CA LEU A 32 -5.31 2.27 -6.70
C LEU A 32 -6.41 2.31 -7.75
N HIS A 33 -7.54 2.88 -7.36
CA HIS A 33 -8.69 3.11 -8.23
C HIS A 33 -9.44 4.38 -7.83
N GLU A 34 -10.18 4.95 -8.77
CA GLU A 34 -10.74 6.30 -8.71
C GLU A 34 -11.86 6.49 -7.68
N VAL A 35 -12.33 5.41 -7.03
CA VAL A 35 -13.41 5.48 -6.03
C VAL A 35 -12.89 5.81 -4.63
N THR A 36 -11.83 5.12 -4.19
CA THR A 36 -11.34 5.20 -2.78
C THR A 36 -9.99 5.89 -2.66
N SER A 37 -9.22 5.95 -3.76
CA SER A 37 -7.89 6.54 -3.74
C SER A 37 -7.89 8.07 -3.63
N PRO A 38 -8.89 8.83 -4.13
CA PRO A 38 -8.94 10.27 -3.91
C PRO A 38 -8.87 10.67 -2.43
N GLN A 39 -9.59 9.97 -1.53
CA GLN A 39 -9.58 10.24 -0.09
C GLN A 39 -8.20 9.98 0.53
N ALA A 40 -7.48 8.94 0.06
CA ALA A 40 -6.11 8.68 0.51
C ALA A 40 -5.14 9.78 0.06
N PHE A 41 -5.27 10.28 -1.18
CA PHE A 41 -4.46 11.41 -1.67
C PHE A 41 -4.76 12.71 -0.93
N ASP A 42 -6.01 12.95 -0.55
CA ASP A 42 -6.38 14.08 0.31
C ASP A 42 -5.71 13.99 1.67
N GLY A 43 -5.69 12.80 2.28
CA GLY A 43 -4.96 12.54 3.51
C GLY A 43 -3.46 12.85 3.39
N LEU A 44 -2.82 12.46 2.29
CA LEU A 44 -1.42 12.81 2.02
C LEU A 44 -1.21 14.32 1.93
N ARG A 45 -2.09 15.03 1.22
CA ARG A 45 -2.01 16.49 1.07
C ARG A 45 -2.16 17.22 2.40
N ILE A 46 -3.13 16.82 3.23
CA ILE A 46 -3.33 17.38 4.58
C ILE A 46 -2.09 17.16 5.44
N ALA A 47 -1.46 15.99 5.34
CA ALA A 47 -0.22 15.67 6.06
C ALA A 47 1.04 16.32 5.45
N GLY A 48 0.93 17.08 4.35
CA GLY A 48 2.06 17.67 3.64
C GLY A 48 3.01 16.64 3.01
N ARG A 49 2.48 15.46 2.65
CA ARG A 49 3.26 14.33 2.12
C ARG A 49 2.99 14.12 0.63
N GLN A 50 4.01 13.61 -0.05
CA GLN A 50 3.89 13.12 -1.43
C GLN A 50 3.86 11.58 -1.44
N VAL A 51 3.40 11.01 -2.55
CA VAL A 51 3.54 9.58 -2.81
C VAL A 51 5.02 9.25 -2.91
N ARG A 52 5.49 8.34 -2.05
CA ARG A 52 6.92 8.05 -1.92
C ARG A 52 7.50 7.22 -3.07
N ARG A 53 6.74 6.25 -3.60
CA ARG A 53 7.18 5.29 -4.62
C ARG A 53 6.16 5.21 -5.74
N THR A 54 6.17 6.22 -6.60
CA THR A 54 5.28 6.29 -7.77
C THR A 54 5.51 5.14 -8.75
N ASP A 55 6.73 4.59 -8.78
CA ASP A 55 7.11 3.40 -9.54
C ASP A 55 6.48 2.09 -9.03
N LEU A 56 6.03 2.08 -7.77
CA LEU A 56 5.35 0.95 -7.11
C LEU A 56 3.89 1.26 -6.79
N THR A 57 3.31 2.23 -7.49
CA THR A 57 1.96 2.75 -7.25
C THR A 57 1.22 2.77 -8.60
N LEU A 58 0.41 1.75 -8.85
CA LEU A 58 -0.33 1.61 -10.09
C LEU A 58 -1.80 2.02 -9.88
N ALA A 59 -2.23 3.05 -10.60
CA ALA A 59 -3.60 3.50 -10.59
C ALA A 59 -4.32 3.07 -11.87
N THR A 60 -5.53 2.54 -11.71
CA THR A 60 -6.43 2.19 -12.81
C THR A 60 -7.73 2.94 -12.60
N GLU A 61 -8.25 3.58 -13.64
CA GLU A 61 -9.62 4.13 -13.64
C GLU A 61 -10.54 3.13 -14.34
N ASP A 62 -11.41 2.45 -13.59
CA ASP A 62 -12.20 1.34 -14.13
C ASP A 62 -13.64 1.19 -13.62
N HIS A 63 -14.05 1.88 -12.54
CA HIS A 63 -15.41 1.73 -12.00
C HIS A 63 -16.37 2.82 -12.50
N ASN A 64 -15.93 4.08 -12.57
CA ASN A 64 -16.74 5.27 -12.79
C ASN A 64 -16.23 6.15 -13.93
N VAL A 65 -15.68 5.54 -14.98
CA VAL A 65 -15.19 6.27 -16.16
C VAL A 65 -16.39 6.82 -16.95
N PRO A 66 -16.56 8.16 -17.09
CA PRO A 66 -17.66 8.71 -17.87
C PRO A 66 -17.59 8.27 -19.33
N THR A 67 -18.74 7.89 -19.90
CA THR A 67 -18.84 7.44 -21.29
C THR A 67 -19.23 8.54 -22.28
N THR A 68 -19.32 9.79 -21.81
CA THR A 68 -19.86 10.95 -22.53
C THR A 68 -19.00 12.18 -22.37
#